data_AF-A0A067BQU1-F1
#
_entry.id   AF-A0A067BQU1-F1
#
_cell.length_a   1.000
_cell.length_b   1.000
_cell.length_c   1.000
_cell.angle_alpha   90.00
_cell.angle_beta   90.00
_cell.angle_gamma   90.00
#
_symmetry.space_group_name_H-M   'P 1'
#
loop_
_entity.id
_entity.type
_entity.pdbx_description
1 polymer ?
#
loop_
_entity_poly.entity_id
_entity_poly.type
_entity_poly.pdbx_seq_one_letter_code
_entity_poly.pdbx_strand_id
1 'polypeptide(L)'
;MATKKTDANDYSRFDKISDADEAPGADCRNCGTTGAKLKCSVCKKATYCHRACQTSDWSYHKRICKKPEEPKKPTPSKPTAASSTTTAATSTTKAVTTTTSAAKAKPAKTEVVVEDESIENAKGYKNGLPYFHREQSEHEKALIGDIAPKKIEEVEVVAPAHDGSAWNTAGTFEQRDFTKWAKGRLEELLASVEVLHSSTTIRTKPVKDLKGDASVCVIRGKKRFLFDFEFTLEWEAVGLNAKGKLKCHDIGNDGDYEIQCSYDKKPSDTIEAQAVHAAVTSKTSGLHYAVAQKIGQFSTDFQAL
;
A
#
# COMPACT_ATOMS: atom_id res chain seq x y z
N MET A 1 31.83 36.09 -15.59
CA MET A 1 30.62 35.34 -16.00
C MET A 1 30.01 34.71 -14.76
N ALA A 2 28.70 34.83 -14.54
CA ALA A 2 28.07 34.37 -13.30
C ALA A 2 27.66 32.89 -13.39
N THR A 3 28.02 32.09 -12.40
CA THR A 3 27.59 30.69 -12.28
C THR A 3 26.15 30.62 -11.77
N LYS A 4 25.21 30.33 -12.69
CA LYS A 4 23.80 30.16 -12.33
C LYS A 4 23.65 28.92 -11.43
N LYS A 5 23.33 29.12 -10.15
CA LYS A 5 22.92 28.03 -9.26
C LYS A 5 21.65 27.39 -9.85
N THR A 6 21.71 26.10 -10.14
CA THR A 6 20.52 25.29 -10.45
C THR A 6 19.84 24.97 -9.13
N ASP A 7 18.61 25.45 -8.95
CA ASP A 7 17.80 25.10 -7.79
C ASP A 7 17.35 23.62 -7.88
N ALA A 8 17.16 22.96 -6.74
CA ALA A 8 16.68 21.58 -6.70
C ALA A 8 15.20 21.47 -7.13
N ASN A 9 14.44 22.56 -7.03
CA ASN A 9 13.03 22.66 -7.40
C ASN A 9 12.77 23.30 -8.78
N ASP A 10 13.76 23.32 -9.70
CA ASP A 10 13.53 23.81 -11.07
C ASP A 10 12.72 22.81 -11.92
N TYR A 11 11.41 22.82 -11.71
CA TYR A 11 10.46 21.93 -12.40
C TYR A 11 10.20 22.30 -13.87
N SER A 12 10.76 23.40 -14.40
CA SER A 12 10.56 23.80 -15.81
C SER A 12 11.13 22.81 -16.83
N ARG A 13 11.90 21.81 -16.35
CA ARG A 13 12.34 20.64 -17.13
C ARG A 13 11.19 19.69 -17.48
N PHE A 14 10.13 19.65 -16.69
CA PHE A 14 9.00 18.71 -16.83
C PHE A 14 7.85 19.27 -17.66
N ASP A 15 7.73 20.60 -17.83
CA ASP A 15 6.73 21.25 -18.68
C ASP A 15 6.81 20.86 -20.18
N LYS A 16 7.89 20.16 -20.58
CA LYS A 16 8.06 19.60 -21.94
C LYS A 16 7.68 18.12 -22.05
N ILE A 17 7.15 17.52 -20.98
CA ILE A 17 6.59 16.16 -21.00
C ILE A 17 5.06 16.28 -21.15
N SER A 18 4.64 16.79 -22.30
CA SER A 18 3.27 16.62 -22.78
C SER A 18 3.09 15.21 -23.34
N ASP A 19 1.96 14.56 -23.06
CA ASP A 19 1.59 13.25 -23.61
C ASP A 19 1.33 13.30 -25.13
N ALA A 20 2.41 13.40 -25.91
CA ALA A 20 2.41 13.50 -27.37
C ALA A 20 3.41 12.52 -28.04
N ASP A 21 4.22 11.81 -27.26
CA ASP A 21 5.11 10.74 -27.74
C ASP A 21 4.42 9.35 -27.63
N GLU A 22 3.32 9.16 -28.36
CA GLU A 22 2.88 7.80 -28.71
C GLU A 22 3.83 7.23 -29.77
N ALA A 23 5.06 6.94 -29.34
CA ALA A 23 6.08 6.34 -30.17
C ALA A 23 5.54 5.00 -30.73
N PRO A 24 5.55 4.79 -32.07
CA PRO A 24 4.89 3.66 -32.69
C PRO A 24 5.42 2.36 -32.09
N GLY A 25 4.51 1.59 -31.48
CA GLY A 25 4.88 0.36 -30.79
C GLY A 25 5.64 -0.57 -31.74
N ALA A 26 6.87 -0.93 -31.37
CA ALA A 26 7.79 -1.63 -32.25
C ALA A 26 7.20 -2.94 -32.82
N ASP A 27 7.75 -3.44 -33.92
CA ASP A 27 7.22 -4.63 -34.56
C ASP A 27 7.42 -5.89 -33.69
N CYS A 28 6.42 -6.77 -33.69
CA CYS A 28 6.50 -8.05 -33.01
C CYS A 28 7.55 -8.96 -33.66
N ARG A 29 8.58 -9.34 -32.91
CA ARG A 29 9.71 -10.15 -33.37
C ARG A 29 9.32 -11.49 -34.00
N ASN A 30 8.13 -12.00 -33.66
CA ASN A 30 7.57 -13.28 -34.09
C ASN A 30 6.57 -13.18 -35.26
N CYS A 31 5.68 -12.17 -35.27
CA CYS A 31 4.56 -12.09 -36.23
C CYS A 31 4.52 -10.80 -37.07
N GLY A 32 5.50 -9.90 -36.93
CA GLY A 32 5.63 -8.69 -37.75
C GLY A 32 4.58 -7.60 -37.50
N THR A 33 3.56 -7.85 -36.67
CA THR A 33 2.52 -6.86 -36.35
C THR A 33 3.12 -5.68 -35.56
N THR A 34 2.78 -4.47 -35.99
CA THR A 34 3.05 -3.21 -35.28
C THR A 34 2.31 -3.15 -33.94
N GLY A 35 2.67 -2.20 -33.07
CA GLY A 35 2.02 -1.99 -31.77
C GLY A 35 2.46 -2.95 -30.65
N ALA A 36 3.60 -3.64 -30.79
CA ALA A 36 4.03 -4.61 -29.80
C ALA A 36 4.48 -3.93 -28.48
N LYS A 37 3.82 -4.26 -27.36
CA LYS A 37 4.05 -3.62 -26.04
C LYS A 37 4.83 -4.51 -25.05
N LEU A 38 4.87 -5.83 -25.24
CA LEU A 38 5.52 -6.78 -24.33
C LEU A 38 7.00 -6.99 -24.69
N LYS A 39 7.92 -6.52 -23.84
CA LYS A 39 9.37 -6.71 -24.03
C LYS A 39 9.88 -7.97 -23.33
N CYS A 40 10.92 -8.62 -23.88
CA CYS A 40 11.55 -9.79 -23.28
C CYS A 40 12.14 -9.46 -21.91
N SER A 41 11.72 -10.16 -20.85
CA SER A 41 12.12 -9.88 -19.47
C SER A 41 13.62 -9.99 -19.20
N VAL A 42 14.33 -10.87 -19.93
CA VAL A 42 15.76 -11.14 -19.73
C VAL A 42 16.64 -10.11 -20.45
N CYS A 43 16.43 -9.88 -21.76
CA CYS A 43 17.28 -9.00 -22.55
C CYS A 43 16.73 -7.57 -22.75
N LYS A 44 15.42 -7.36 -22.53
CA LYS A 44 14.67 -6.12 -22.79
C LYS A 44 14.72 -5.57 -24.23
N LYS A 45 15.36 -6.28 -25.17
CA LYS A 45 15.60 -5.86 -26.57
C LYS A 45 14.60 -6.40 -27.60
N ALA A 46 14.03 -7.58 -27.39
CA ALA A 46 13.00 -8.14 -28.27
C ALA A 46 11.59 -7.80 -27.78
N THR A 47 10.67 -7.53 -28.70
CA THR A 47 9.30 -7.05 -28.41
C THR A 47 8.26 -7.96 -29.08
N TYR A 48 7.11 -8.13 -28.43
CA TYR A 48 6.04 -9.06 -28.81
C TYR A 48 4.66 -8.44 -28.55
N CYS A 49 3.65 -8.78 -29.34
CA CYS A 49 2.27 -8.34 -29.07
C CYS A 49 1.73 -8.97 -27.77
N HIS A 50 2.00 -10.26 -27.56
CA HIS A 50 1.45 -11.05 -26.47
C HIS A 50 2.37 -12.25 -26.14
N ARG A 51 2.13 -12.92 -25.00
CA ARG A 51 3.02 -13.97 -24.45
C ARG A 51 3.21 -15.19 -25.36
N ALA A 52 2.20 -15.62 -26.12
CA ALA A 52 2.34 -16.75 -27.05
C ALA A 52 3.38 -16.50 -28.16
N CYS A 53 3.41 -15.30 -28.77
CA CYS A 53 4.46 -14.89 -29.71
C CYS A 53 5.86 -14.97 -29.08
N GLN A 54 6.01 -14.58 -27.81
CA GLN A 54 7.28 -14.70 -27.10
C GLN A 54 7.69 -16.16 -26.86
N THR A 55 6.74 -17.05 -26.54
CA THR A 55 6.99 -18.48 -26.34
C THR A 55 7.37 -19.19 -27.65
N SER A 56 6.76 -18.80 -28.78
CA SER A 56 7.07 -19.35 -30.11
C SER A 56 8.49 -18.98 -30.55
N ASP A 57 8.81 -17.68 -30.56
CA ASP A 57 10.16 -17.16 -30.88
C ASP A 57 11.23 -17.61 -29.86
N TRP A 58 10.88 -18.03 -28.64
CA TRP A 58 11.86 -18.47 -27.64
C TRP A 58 12.83 -19.54 -28.15
N SER A 59 12.36 -20.41 -29.06
CA SER A 59 13.17 -21.41 -29.75
C SER A 59 14.36 -20.81 -30.53
N TYR A 60 14.17 -19.63 -31.14
CA TYR A 60 15.19 -18.87 -31.88
C TYR A 60 15.87 -17.82 -30.97
N HIS A 61 15.07 -16.97 -30.31
CA HIS A 61 15.51 -15.85 -29.47
C HIS A 61 16.47 -16.25 -28.35
N LYS A 62 16.30 -17.43 -27.71
CA LYS A 62 17.18 -17.88 -26.62
C LYS A 62 18.68 -17.89 -26.98
N ARG A 63 19.01 -18.04 -28.27
CA ARG A 63 20.41 -18.02 -28.78
C ARG A 63 21.04 -16.62 -28.82
N ILE A 64 20.22 -15.56 -28.86
CA ILE A 64 20.66 -14.15 -28.92
C ILE A 64 20.25 -13.35 -27.67
N CYS A 65 19.47 -13.95 -26.77
CA CYS A 65 18.98 -13.34 -25.54
C CYS A 65 20.08 -13.21 -24.48
N LYS A 66 20.80 -12.09 -24.49
CA LYS A 66 21.77 -11.72 -23.43
C LYS A 66 21.16 -10.68 -22.48
N LYS A 67 21.31 -10.89 -21.17
CA LYS A 67 20.96 -9.86 -20.16
C LYS A 67 21.85 -8.62 -20.39
N PRO A 68 21.31 -7.39 -20.45
CA PRO A 68 22.14 -6.20 -20.51
C PRO A 68 22.91 -6.02 -19.19
N GLU A 69 24.19 -5.66 -19.28
CA GLU A 69 24.92 -5.13 -18.13
C GLU A 69 24.41 -3.72 -17.81
N GLU A 70 24.39 -3.38 -16.52
CA GLU A 70 23.95 -2.07 -16.06
C GLU A 70 25.10 -1.05 -16.22
N PRO A 71 24.84 0.17 -16.73
CA PRO A 71 25.88 1.16 -16.91
C PRO A 71 26.42 1.62 -15.55
N LYS A 72 27.66 1.22 -15.25
CA LYS A 72 28.37 1.60 -14.01
C LYS A 72 28.45 3.12 -13.93
N LYS A 73 27.84 3.71 -12.90
CA LYS A 73 27.99 5.14 -12.58
C LYS A 73 29.47 5.44 -12.34
N PRO A 74 30.03 6.54 -12.88
CA PRO A 74 31.43 6.89 -12.63
C PRO A 74 31.63 7.27 -11.16
N THR A 75 32.45 6.51 -10.45
CA THR A 75 32.97 6.89 -9.13
C THR A 75 34.23 7.75 -9.29
N PRO A 76 34.46 8.78 -8.44
CA PRO A 76 35.66 9.58 -8.51
C PRO A 76 36.89 8.79 -8.08
N SER A 77 37.99 8.94 -8.82
CA SER A 77 39.25 8.23 -8.61
C SER A 77 40.15 8.92 -7.57
N LYS A 78 40.90 8.12 -6.78
CA LYS A 78 42.09 8.56 -6.03
C LYS A 78 43.28 7.63 -6.38
N PRO A 79 44.55 8.12 -6.46
CA PRO A 79 45.59 7.39 -7.18
C PRO A 79 46.31 6.25 -6.41
N THR A 80 46.45 5.13 -7.12
CA THR A 80 47.61 4.21 -7.24
C THR A 80 48.74 4.18 -6.19
N ALA A 81 48.97 2.98 -5.65
CA ALA A 81 50.23 2.21 -5.74
C ALA A 81 49.81 0.75 -6.06
N ALA A 82 50.35 -0.01 -7.04
CA ALA A 82 51.73 -0.50 -7.22
C ALA A 82 52.18 -1.39 -6.04
N SER A 83 52.45 -2.70 -6.18
CA SER A 83 52.40 -3.62 -7.35
C SER A 83 51.99 -5.06 -6.87
N SER A 84 52.14 -6.24 -7.50
CA SER A 84 53.08 -6.76 -8.51
C SER A 84 52.53 -7.97 -9.33
N THR A 85 53.41 -8.58 -10.12
CA THR A 85 53.38 -9.89 -10.86
C THR A 85 53.23 -11.15 -9.95
N THR A 86 53.05 -12.42 -10.42
CA THR A 86 53.52 -13.09 -11.67
C THR A 86 52.69 -14.37 -12.04
N THR A 87 52.68 -14.78 -13.34
CA THR A 87 52.52 -16.16 -13.95
C THR A 87 51.64 -17.24 -13.28
N ALA A 88 50.60 -17.82 -13.93
CA ALA A 88 50.61 -18.89 -14.97
C ALA A 88 50.91 -20.33 -14.42
N ALA A 89 50.34 -21.46 -14.89
CA ALA A 89 49.52 -21.77 -16.08
C ALA A 89 48.62 -23.05 -15.90
N THR A 90 47.78 -23.38 -16.91
CA THR A 90 47.54 -24.71 -17.58
C THR A 90 47.69 -26.02 -16.75
N SER A 91 46.81 -27.05 -16.73
CA SER A 91 45.67 -27.49 -17.59
C SER A 91 44.78 -28.61 -16.97
N THR A 92 43.62 -28.87 -17.60
CA THR A 92 42.97 -30.19 -17.94
C THR A 92 43.56 -31.48 -17.31
N THR A 93 42.82 -32.41 -16.70
CA THR A 93 41.66 -33.23 -17.21
C THR A 93 40.61 -33.54 -16.11
N LYS A 94 39.32 -33.76 -16.39
CA LYS A 94 38.66 -35.01 -16.87
C LYS A 94 39.17 -36.30 -16.16
N ALA A 95 38.34 -37.25 -15.71
CA ALA A 95 36.88 -37.32 -15.53
C ALA A 95 36.49 -38.59 -14.74
N VAL A 96 35.19 -38.77 -14.43
CA VAL A 96 34.47 -40.08 -14.32
C VAL A 96 34.81 -41.00 -13.12
N THR A 97 33.90 -41.76 -12.47
CA THR A 97 32.42 -41.70 -12.22
C THR A 97 32.11 -42.69 -11.06
N THR A 98 30.97 -42.49 -10.35
CA THR A 98 30.19 -43.50 -9.57
C THR A 98 30.79 -44.24 -8.35
N THR A 99 29.98 -44.26 -7.27
CA THR A 99 29.71 -45.40 -6.33
C THR A 99 30.83 -45.88 -5.39
N THR A 100 30.57 -46.38 -4.17
CA THR A 100 29.28 -46.66 -3.48
C THR A 100 29.35 -46.49 -1.95
N SER A 101 28.17 -46.50 -1.34
CA SER A 101 27.82 -46.55 0.08
C SER A 101 28.70 -47.36 1.05
N ALA A 102 28.79 -46.78 2.24
CA ALA A 102 29.16 -47.34 3.55
C ALA A 102 28.87 -48.82 3.86
N ALA A 103 29.73 -49.42 4.71
CA ALA A 103 29.32 -50.02 6.00
C ALA A 103 30.51 -50.26 6.97
N LYS A 104 30.20 -50.41 8.27
CA LYS A 104 31.15 -50.55 9.40
C LYS A 104 31.88 -51.90 9.45
N ALA A 105 33.13 -51.88 9.93
CA ALA A 105 33.68 -52.90 10.84
C ALA A 105 34.82 -52.34 11.73
N LYS A 106 34.94 -52.84 12.96
CA LYS A 106 36.09 -52.70 13.91
C LYS A 106 36.80 -54.08 13.97
N PRO A 107 38.01 -54.28 14.58
CA PRO A 107 38.56 -53.53 15.72
C PRO A 107 40.07 -53.19 15.74
N ALA A 108 40.37 -52.17 16.56
CA ALA A 108 41.55 -51.99 17.44
C ALA A 108 42.97 -52.44 16.99
N LYS A 109 43.87 -51.46 16.95
CA LYS A 109 44.95 -51.41 17.95
C LYS A 109 45.29 -49.97 18.38
N THR A 110 45.88 -49.86 19.56
CA THR A 110 46.15 -48.63 20.33
C THR A 110 47.27 -47.79 19.71
N GLU A 111 47.11 -46.46 19.73
CA GLU A 111 48.25 -45.58 20.01
C GLU A 111 47.81 -44.30 20.75
N VAL A 112 48.73 -43.86 21.63
CA VAL A 112 48.75 -42.74 22.59
C VAL A 112 47.59 -41.72 22.59
N VAL A 113 46.98 -41.57 23.77
CA VAL A 113 46.25 -40.36 24.18
C VAL A 113 47.24 -39.22 24.43
N VAL A 114 47.05 -38.09 23.76
CA VAL A 114 47.53 -36.79 24.25
C VAL A 114 46.29 -36.06 24.77
N GLU A 115 46.14 -36.04 26.09
CA GLU A 115 45.12 -35.24 26.76
C GLU A 115 45.51 -33.76 26.75
N ASP A 116 44.46 -32.94 26.78
CA ASP A 116 44.37 -31.51 27.09
C ASP A 116 45.64 -30.63 27.13
N GLU A 117 45.64 -29.57 26.31
CA GLU A 117 45.70 -28.21 26.86
C GLU A 117 45.22 -27.15 25.83
N SER A 118 44.60 -26.08 26.33
CA SER A 118 44.49 -24.75 25.66
C SER A 118 43.52 -24.52 24.49
N ILE A 119 42.36 -25.21 24.40
CA ILE A 119 41.24 -24.72 23.54
C ILE A 119 40.29 -23.75 24.27
N GLU A 120 40.25 -23.76 25.62
CA GLU A 120 39.33 -22.89 26.39
C GLU A 120 39.55 -21.37 26.21
N ASN A 121 40.73 -20.96 25.75
CA ASN A 121 41.07 -19.55 25.46
C ASN A 121 40.96 -19.17 23.97
N ALA A 122 40.30 -19.99 23.13
CA ALA A 122 40.04 -19.67 21.73
C ALA A 122 39.11 -18.45 21.60
N LYS A 123 39.58 -17.38 20.96
CA LYS A 123 38.88 -16.08 20.92
C LYS A 123 37.52 -16.20 20.21
N GLY A 124 36.44 -16.11 21.00
CA GLY A 124 35.05 -16.32 20.54
C GLY A 124 34.37 -17.58 21.09
N TYR A 125 35.03 -18.34 21.96
CA TYR A 125 34.41 -19.41 22.75
C TYR A 125 34.57 -19.13 24.25
N LYS A 126 33.53 -19.48 25.03
CA LYS A 126 33.58 -19.52 26.49
C LYS A 126 32.63 -20.60 26.99
N ASN A 127 33.08 -21.43 27.93
CA ASN A 127 32.31 -22.54 28.50
C ASN A 127 31.70 -23.48 27.41
N GLY A 128 32.43 -23.73 26.33
CA GLY A 128 32.00 -24.60 25.22
C GLY A 128 30.94 -24.02 24.27
N LEU A 129 30.46 -22.79 24.48
CA LEU A 129 29.47 -22.14 23.62
C LEU A 129 30.09 -21.01 22.75
N PRO A 130 29.59 -20.77 21.52
CA PRO A 130 30.02 -19.66 20.69
C PRO A 130 29.66 -18.32 21.34
N TYR A 131 30.66 -17.60 21.85
CA TYR A 131 30.50 -16.39 22.64
C TYR A 131 30.89 -15.16 21.83
N PHE A 132 29.94 -14.64 21.06
CA PHE A 132 30.12 -13.48 20.16
C PHE A 132 30.15 -12.12 20.90
N HIS A 133 31.03 -11.97 21.90
CA HIS A 133 31.44 -10.65 22.37
C HIS A 133 32.70 -10.21 21.63
N ARG A 134 32.53 -9.29 20.67
CA ARG A 134 33.65 -8.52 20.11
C ARG A 134 34.06 -7.49 21.15
N GLU A 135 35.10 -7.83 21.91
CA GLU A 135 35.79 -6.89 22.79
C GLU A 135 36.25 -5.67 21.97
N GLN A 136 35.60 -4.54 22.21
CA GLN A 136 35.95 -3.28 21.55
C GLN A 136 37.28 -2.80 22.11
N SER A 137 38.20 -2.49 21.18
CA SER A 137 39.48 -1.86 21.51
C SER A 137 39.26 -0.53 22.25
N GLU A 138 40.26 -0.08 23.01
CA GLU A 138 40.18 1.18 23.75
C GLU A 138 39.90 2.38 22.81
N HIS A 139 40.42 2.32 21.58
CA HIS A 139 40.13 3.27 20.51
C HIS A 139 38.66 3.20 20.02
N GLU A 140 38.07 2.00 19.88
CA GLU A 140 36.63 1.86 19.56
C GLU A 140 35.75 2.37 20.72
N LYS A 141 36.10 2.07 21.97
CA LYS A 141 35.40 2.61 23.16
C LYS A 141 35.48 4.14 23.22
N ALA A 142 36.65 4.71 22.95
CA ALA A 142 36.82 6.17 22.88
C ALA A 142 36.03 6.82 21.72
N LEU A 143 35.85 6.11 20.59
CA LEU A 143 35.01 6.57 19.47
C LEU A 143 33.51 6.47 19.74
N ILE A 144 33.10 5.47 20.53
CA ILE A 144 31.70 5.24 20.90
C ILE A 144 31.26 6.21 22.01
N GLY A 145 32.18 6.54 22.92
CA GLY A 145 31.97 7.55 23.95
C GLY A 145 30.89 7.18 24.96
N ASP A 146 30.32 8.20 25.60
CA ASP A 146 29.34 8.05 26.66
C ASP A 146 27.91 8.04 26.09
N ILE A 147 27.34 6.84 25.92
CA ILE A 147 25.94 6.64 25.45
C ILE A 147 24.94 6.77 26.63
N ALA A 148 25.31 7.43 27.74
CA ALA A 148 24.34 7.82 28.75
C ALA A 148 23.26 8.73 28.14
N PRO A 149 21.96 8.38 28.24
CA PRO A 149 20.88 9.21 27.71
C PRO A 149 20.81 10.51 28.53
N LYS A 150 21.31 11.60 27.94
CA LYS A 150 21.29 12.92 28.57
C LYS A 150 19.85 13.32 28.85
N LYS A 151 19.57 13.76 30.09
CA LYS A 151 18.27 14.29 30.48
C LYS A 151 17.92 15.43 29.53
N ILE A 152 16.78 15.32 28.85
CA ILE A 152 16.25 16.37 27.99
C ILE A 152 15.82 17.51 28.91
N GLU A 153 16.41 18.69 28.73
CA GLU A 153 15.88 19.94 29.29
C GLU A 153 14.71 20.41 28.42
N GLU A 154 13.69 20.98 29.05
CA GLU A 154 12.41 21.32 28.41
C GLU A 154 12.54 22.58 27.54
N VAL A 155 13.26 22.44 26.42
CA VAL A 155 13.21 23.41 25.33
C VAL A 155 11.83 23.30 24.68
N GLU A 156 11.04 24.38 24.77
CA GLU A 156 9.76 24.49 24.08
C GLU A 156 9.95 24.38 22.56
N VAL A 157 9.83 23.17 22.02
CA VAL A 157 9.80 22.93 20.58
C VAL A 157 8.52 23.53 20.03
N VAL A 158 8.62 24.75 19.48
CA VAL A 158 7.53 25.44 18.79
C VAL A 158 7.01 24.53 17.69
N ALA A 159 5.87 23.89 17.96
CA ALA A 159 5.35 22.84 17.10
C ALA A 159 5.00 23.43 15.72
N PRO A 160 5.51 22.87 14.61
CA PRO A 160 5.00 23.22 13.30
C PRO A 160 3.51 22.83 13.25
N ALA A 161 2.67 23.70 12.68
CA ALA A 161 1.22 23.51 12.64
C ALA A 161 0.79 22.41 11.66
N HIS A 162 1.12 21.16 11.99
CA HIS A 162 0.75 19.95 11.28
C HIS A 162 -0.06 19.05 12.23
N ASP A 163 -1.30 18.75 11.85
CA ASP A 163 -2.25 17.93 12.62
C ASP A 163 -1.89 16.43 12.55
N GLY A 164 -0.73 16.08 13.12
CA GLY A 164 -0.20 14.73 13.20
C GLY A 164 0.46 14.49 14.55
N SER A 165 0.48 13.24 14.98
CA SER A 165 1.09 12.80 16.23
C SER A 165 2.59 13.17 16.24
N ALA A 166 3.09 13.71 17.36
CA ALA A 166 4.42 14.32 17.47
C ALA A 166 5.62 13.37 17.14
N TRP A 167 5.38 12.06 17.06
CA TRP A 167 6.36 11.06 16.64
C TRP A 167 6.56 10.98 15.11
N ASN A 168 5.62 11.51 14.32
CA ASN A 168 5.55 11.37 12.87
C ASN A 168 6.26 12.49 12.09
N THR A 169 7.48 12.87 12.48
CA THR A 169 8.29 13.94 11.84
C THR A 169 8.51 13.73 10.33
N ALA A 170 8.40 12.49 9.84
CA ALA A 170 8.51 12.14 8.42
C ALA A 170 7.18 12.13 7.63
N GLY A 171 6.03 12.37 8.29
CA GLY A 171 4.71 12.45 7.63
C GLY A 171 4.24 11.17 6.92
N THR A 172 4.78 10.00 7.30
CA THR A 172 4.68 8.74 6.54
C THR A 172 3.24 8.25 6.37
N PHE A 173 2.54 8.02 7.47
CA PHE A 173 1.15 7.55 7.52
C PHE A 173 0.62 7.71 8.96
N GLU A 174 -0.61 8.20 9.13
CA GLU A 174 -1.32 8.21 10.41
C GLU A 174 -2.80 7.95 10.15
N GLN A 175 -3.41 7.01 10.89
CA GLN A 175 -4.84 6.69 10.79
C GLN A 175 -5.49 6.83 12.16
N ARG A 176 -6.58 7.59 12.23
CA ARG A 176 -7.41 7.77 13.44
C ARG A 176 -8.79 7.16 13.20
N ASP A 177 -9.25 6.27 14.08
CA ASP A 177 -10.61 5.72 14.04
C ASP A 177 -11.61 6.75 14.57
N PHE A 178 -12.68 6.98 13.82
CA PHE A 178 -13.80 7.85 14.16
C PHE A 178 -15.15 7.13 14.07
N THR A 179 -15.17 5.80 13.90
CA THR A 179 -16.39 4.97 13.74
C THR A 179 -17.43 5.23 14.83
N LYS A 180 -17.00 5.48 16.07
CA LYS A 180 -17.91 5.79 17.20
C LYS A 180 -18.58 7.16 17.05
N TRP A 181 -17.83 8.18 16.63
CA TRP A 181 -18.38 9.51 16.35
C TRP A 181 -19.33 9.46 15.16
N ALA A 182 -18.92 8.77 14.08
CA ALA A 182 -19.67 8.71 12.84
C ALA A 182 -21.04 8.03 13.01
N LYS A 183 -21.10 6.92 13.76
CA LYS A 183 -22.37 6.23 14.05
C LYS A 183 -23.33 7.11 14.85
N GLY A 184 -22.85 7.75 15.92
CA GLY A 184 -23.66 8.69 16.71
C GLY A 184 -24.16 9.88 15.88
N ARG A 185 -23.34 10.43 14.98
CA ARG A 185 -23.73 11.55 14.11
C ARG A 185 -24.73 11.15 13.03
N LEU A 186 -24.61 9.94 12.45
CA LEU A 186 -25.61 9.40 11.52
C LEU A 186 -26.94 9.11 12.22
N GLU A 187 -26.92 8.54 13.42
CA GLU A 187 -28.13 8.33 14.24
C GLU A 187 -28.83 9.66 14.55
N GLU A 188 -28.09 10.69 14.98
CA GLU A 188 -28.61 12.05 15.23
C GLU A 188 -29.26 12.68 13.98
N LEU A 189 -28.55 12.66 12.84
CA LEU A 189 -29.00 13.31 11.60
C LEU A 189 -30.22 12.64 10.96
N LEU A 190 -30.44 11.34 11.23
CA LEU A 190 -31.48 10.52 10.60
C LEU A 190 -32.67 10.19 11.53
N ALA A 191 -32.56 10.44 12.84
CA ALA A 191 -33.62 10.14 13.82
C ALA A 191 -34.94 10.91 13.61
N SER A 192 -34.91 12.04 12.91
CA SER A 192 -36.05 12.96 12.76
C SER A 192 -36.21 13.50 11.33
N VAL A 193 -36.19 12.62 10.33
CA VAL A 193 -36.44 13.00 8.92
C VAL A 193 -37.94 12.95 8.64
N GLU A 194 -38.58 14.13 8.63
CA GLU A 194 -39.93 14.34 8.13
C GLU A 194 -39.89 15.09 6.80
N VAL A 195 -40.62 14.60 5.79
CA VAL A 195 -40.63 15.16 4.43
C VAL A 195 -42.05 15.28 3.91
N LEU A 196 -42.44 16.48 3.49
CA LEU A 196 -43.64 16.71 2.70
C LEU A 196 -43.27 16.62 1.21
N HIS A 197 -43.88 15.70 0.46
CA HIS A 197 -43.77 15.63 -0.98
C HIS A 197 -45.16 15.71 -1.62
N SER A 198 -45.38 16.75 -2.43
CA SER A 198 -46.67 17.10 -3.04
C SER A 198 -47.78 17.27 -1.98
N SER A 199 -48.50 16.20 -1.63
CA SER A 199 -49.53 16.15 -0.59
C SER A 199 -49.30 15.07 0.48
N THR A 200 -48.25 14.25 0.34
CA THR A 200 -47.95 13.14 1.25
C THR A 200 -46.81 13.51 2.18
N THR A 201 -47.04 13.43 3.49
CA THR A 201 -45.99 13.56 4.51
C THR A 201 -45.46 12.18 4.85
N ILE A 202 -44.13 12.01 4.84
CA ILE A 202 -43.44 10.77 5.22
C ILE A 202 -42.54 11.05 6.42
N ARG A 203 -42.55 10.15 7.41
CA ARG A 203 -41.68 10.21 8.59
C ARG A 203 -40.79 8.97 8.65
N THR A 204 -39.51 9.16 8.98
CA THR A 204 -38.62 8.07 9.37
C THR A 204 -38.77 7.71 10.85
N LYS A 205 -38.37 6.49 11.18
CA LYS A 205 -38.00 6.05 12.51
C LYS A 205 -36.47 6.15 12.68
N PRO A 206 -35.93 6.05 13.92
CA PRO A 206 -34.49 5.88 14.13
C PRO A 206 -33.91 4.73 13.31
N VAL A 207 -32.62 4.88 12.99
CA VAL A 207 -31.82 3.95 12.19
C VAL A 207 -31.82 2.54 12.80
N LYS A 208 -31.84 1.51 11.95
CA LYS A 208 -31.63 0.11 12.32
C LYS A 208 -30.45 -0.48 11.55
N ASP A 209 -29.83 -1.51 12.13
CA ASP A 209 -28.79 -2.34 11.51
C ASP A 209 -27.54 -1.56 11.01
N LEU A 210 -27.21 -0.43 11.67
CA LEU A 210 -26.09 0.44 11.32
C LEU A 210 -24.73 -0.24 11.51
N LYS A 211 -24.09 -0.60 10.39
CA LYS A 211 -22.74 -1.20 10.34
C LYS A 211 -21.87 -0.40 9.38
N GLY A 212 -20.58 -0.73 9.38
CA GLY A 212 -19.54 0.04 8.69
C GLY A 212 -18.56 0.70 9.65
N ASP A 213 -17.60 1.42 9.09
CA ASP A 213 -16.52 2.10 9.80
C ASP A 213 -16.17 3.46 9.17
N ALA A 214 -15.48 4.29 9.95
CA ALA A 214 -15.01 5.60 9.50
C ALA A 214 -13.64 5.90 10.10
N SER A 215 -12.67 6.29 9.27
CA SER A 215 -11.34 6.67 9.71
C SER A 215 -10.75 7.82 8.89
N VAL A 216 -9.89 8.60 9.53
CA VAL A 216 -9.17 9.72 8.90
C VAL A 216 -7.71 9.32 8.75
N CYS A 217 -7.27 9.23 7.49
CA CYS A 217 -5.91 8.84 7.10
C CYS A 217 -5.12 10.07 6.64
N VAL A 218 -4.08 10.46 7.38
CA VAL A 218 -3.12 11.49 6.98
C VAL A 218 -1.96 10.82 6.23
N ILE A 219 -1.82 11.13 4.94
CA ILE A 219 -0.75 10.59 4.08
C ILE A 219 0.04 11.75 3.51
N ARG A 220 1.31 11.88 3.89
CA ARG A 220 2.21 13.00 3.47
C ARG A 220 1.57 14.38 3.70
N GLY A 221 0.95 14.57 4.85
CA GLY A 221 0.25 15.81 5.24
C GLY A 221 -1.14 16.02 4.61
N LYS A 222 -1.60 15.16 3.69
CA LYS A 222 -2.97 15.25 3.15
C LYS A 222 -3.92 14.35 3.93
N LYS A 223 -4.91 14.94 4.62
CA LYS A 223 -6.06 14.21 5.18
C LYS A 223 -6.84 13.49 4.07
N ARG A 224 -7.30 12.29 4.37
CA ARG A 224 -8.24 11.48 3.58
C ARG A 224 -9.31 10.97 4.55
N PHE A 225 -10.54 11.37 4.30
CA PHE A 225 -11.72 10.93 5.02
C PHE A 225 -12.22 9.66 4.33
N LEU A 226 -12.20 8.54 5.04
CA LEU A 226 -12.66 7.24 4.56
C LEU A 226 -13.81 6.80 5.45
N PHE A 227 -14.94 6.47 4.84
CA PHE A 227 -16.06 5.83 5.52
C PHE A 227 -16.85 4.97 4.53
N ASP A 228 -17.45 3.91 5.07
CA ASP A 228 -18.39 3.02 4.41
C ASP A 228 -19.43 2.65 5.48
N PHE A 229 -20.72 2.80 5.16
CA PHE A 229 -21.82 2.43 6.05
C PHE A 229 -22.94 1.72 5.30
N GLU A 230 -23.50 0.67 5.93
CA GLU A 230 -24.82 0.14 5.59
C GLU A 230 -25.80 0.33 6.75
N PHE A 231 -27.05 0.68 6.44
CA PHE A 231 -28.12 0.80 7.42
C PHE A 231 -29.52 0.69 6.81
N THR A 232 -30.54 0.47 7.65
CA THR A 232 -31.95 0.44 7.25
C THR A 232 -32.76 1.48 8.01
N LEU A 233 -33.49 2.33 7.30
CA LEU A 233 -34.48 3.25 7.85
C LEU A 233 -35.89 2.69 7.65
N GLU A 234 -36.68 2.54 8.71
CA GLU A 234 -38.12 2.30 8.57
C GLU A 234 -38.85 3.63 8.36
N TRP A 235 -39.79 3.66 7.42
CA TRP A 235 -40.58 4.85 7.11
C TRP A 235 -42.08 4.55 7.12
N GLU A 236 -42.88 5.57 7.40
CA GLU A 236 -44.33 5.52 7.30
C GLU A 236 -44.90 6.83 6.73
N ALA A 237 -45.89 6.69 5.84
CA ALA A 237 -46.67 7.82 5.38
C ALA A 237 -47.67 8.23 6.48
N VAL A 238 -47.87 9.54 6.65
CA VAL A 238 -48.89 10.11 7.53
C VAL A 238 -50.15 10.34 6.71
N GLY A 239 -51.31 9.93 7.22
CA GLY A 239 -52.60 9.98 6.51
C GLY A 239 -52.87 8.77 5.59
N LEU A 240 -51.83 8.17 5.00
CA LEU A 240 -51.92 6.95 4.18
C LEU A 240 -51.39 5.74 4.95
N ASN A 241 -52.04 4.58 4.87
CA ASN A 241 -51.65 3.36 5.62
C ASN A 241 -50.46 2.61 4.96
N ALA A 242 -49.50 3.37 4.42
CA ALA A 242 -48.34 2.89 3.67
C ALA A 242 -47.08 2.93 4.56
N LYS A 243 -46.36 1.80 4.64
CA LYS A 243 -45.16 1.65 5.48
C LYS A 243 -44.12 0.81 4.75
N GLY A 244 -42.85 1.07 5.00
CA GLY A 244 -41.77 0.35 4.34
C GLY A 244 -40.41 0.60 4.96
N LYS A 245 -39.38 0.13 4.24
CA LYS A 245 -37.99 0.21 4.68
C LYS A 245 -37.12 0.73 3.54
N LEU A 246 -36.18 1.58 3.88
CA LEU A 246 -35.20 2.18 2.99
C LEU A 246 -33.84 1.61 3.39
N LYS A 247 -33.33 0.67 2.60
CA LYS A 247 -31.97 0.14 2.77
C LYS A 247 -31.01 1.11 2.10
N CYS A 248 -30.00 1.53 2.85
CA CYS A 248 -28.92 2.39 2.36
C CYS A 248 -27.65 1.52 2.40
N HIS A 249 -27.13 1.17 1.23
CA HIS A 249 -25.87 0.46 1.04
C HIS A 249 -24.87 1.37 0.31
N ASP A 250 -23.58 1.06 0.43
CA ASP A 250 -22.46 1.77 -0.21
C ASP A 250 -22.51 3.29 0.05
N ILE A 251 -22.55 3.65 1.34
CA ILE A 251 -22.63 5.05 1.77
C ILE A 251 -21.22 5.59 1.95
N GLY A 252 -20.58 5.92 0.82
CA GLY A 252 -19.20 6.42 0.71
C GLY A 252 -19.05 7.94 0.54
N ASN A 253 -17.86 8.35 0.09
CA ASN A 253 -17.47 9.77 -0.12
C ASN A 253 -17.49 10.17 -1.62
N ASP A 254 -18.18 9.39 -2.42
CA ASP A 254 -18.36 9.42 -3.88
C ASP A 254 -19.72 10.04 -4.24
N GLY A 255 -20.78 9.62 -3.54
CA GLY A 255 -22.11 10.26 -3.56
C GLY A 255 -23.17 9.52 -4.38
N ASP A 256 -22.85 8.36 -4.96
CA ASP A 256 -23.75 7.53 -5.78
C ASP A 256 -24.50 6.43 -5.00
N TYR A 257 -24.83 6.74 -3.74
CA TYR A 257 -25.52 5.91 -2.74
C TYR A 257 -26.57 4.91 -3.26
N GLU A 258 -26.40 3.62 -2.94
CA GLU A 258 -27.38 2.57 -3.23
C GLU A 258 -28.55 2.58 -2.23
N ILE A 259 -29.52 3.47 -2.47
CA ILE A 259 -30.73 3.61 -1.66
C ILE A 259 -31.89 2.81 -2.28
N GLN A 260 -32.21 1.65 -1.70
CA GLN A 260 -33.26 0.73 -2.15
C GLN A 260 -34.52 0.80 -1.25
N CYS A 261 -35.71 0.95 -1.83
CA CYS A 261 -36.97 1.00 -1.09
C CYS A 261 -37.76 -0.33 -1.18
N SER A 262 -38.13 -0.89 -0.03
CA SER A 262 -39.10 -1.98 0.12
C SER A 262 -40.37 -1.52 0.83
N TYR A 263 -41.49 -2.20 0.59
CA TYR A 263 -42.82 -1.83 1.10
C TYR A 263 -43.38 -2.97 1.96
N ASP A 264 -43.58 -2.73 3.25
CA ASP A 264 -44.24 -3.67 4.18
C ASP A 264 -45.77 -3.57 4.06
N LYS A 265 -46.29 -2.36 3.78
CA LYS A 265 -47.70 -2.08 3.47
C LYS A 265 -47.80 -1.06 2.34
N LYS A 266 -48.64 -1.37 1.35
CA LYS A 266 -49.04 -0.45 0.27
C LYS A 266 -50.49 -0.02 0.50
N PRO A 267 -50.90 1.20 0.12
CA PRO A 267 -52.30 1.59 0.16
C PRO A 267 -53.08 0.81 -0.91
N SER A 268 -54.41 0.73 -0.75
CA SER A 268 -55.26 -0.07 -1.65
C SER A 268 -55.46 0.60 -3.01
N ASP A 269 -55.47 1.94 -3.04
CA ASP A 269 -55.74 2.71 -4.23
C ASP A 269 -54.47 2.95 -5.06
N THR A 270 -54.54 2.61 -6.35
CA THR A 270 -53.40 2.66 -7.28
C THR A 270 -52.78 4.06 -7.37
N ILE A 271 -53.61 5.10 -7.29
CA ILE A 271 -53.17 6.51 -7.34
C ILE A 271 -52.37 6.86 -6.08
N GLU A 272 -52.84 6.48 -4.90
CA GLU A 272 -52.12 6.68 -3.65
C GLU A 272 -50.82 5.86 -3.61
N ALA A 273 -50.85 4.63 -4.11
CA ALA A 273 -49.66 3.77 -4.20
C ALA A 273 -48.58 4.39 -5.10
N GLN A 274 -48.98 5.00 -6.22
CA GLN A 274 -48.08 5.71 -7.12
C GLN A 274 -47.57 7.03 -6.50
N ALA A 275 -48.42 7.77 -5.79
CA ALA A 275 -48.04 9.00 -5.08
C ALA A 275 -47.02 8.72 -3.95
N VAL A 276 -47.26 7.70 -3.12
CA VAL A 276 -46.30 7.26 -2.10
C VAL A 276 -44.99 6.78 -2.74
N HIS A 277 -45.07 6.02 -3.85
CA HIS A 277 -43.86 5.58 -4.54
C HIS A 277 -43.03 6.75 -5.09
N ALA A 278 -43.67 7.77 -5.67
CA ALA A 278 -42.99 8.99 -6.08
C ALA A 278 -42.36 9.72 -4.88
N ALA A 279 -43.11 9.88 -3.79
CA ALA A 279 -42.68 10.56 -2.57
C ALA A 279 -41.52 9.86 -1.82
N VAL A 280 -41.37 8.53 -1.96
CA VAL A 280 -40.25 7.79 -1.37
C VAL A 280 -39.05 7.67 -2.32
N THR A 281 -39.29 7.20 -3.55
CA THR A 281 -38.22 6.75 -4.48
C THR A 281 -37.61 7.89 -5.32
N SER A 282 -38.22 9.08 -5.37
CA SER A 282 -37.74 10.19 -6.19
C SER A 282 -36.35 10.70 -5.73
N LYS A 283 -35.40 10.73 -6.68
CA LYS A 283 -34.02 11.19 -6.43
C LYS A 283 -33.87 12.71 -6.33
N THR A 284 -34.87 13.50 -6.75
CA THR A 284 -34.82 14.97 -6.79
C THR A 284 -35.64 15.64 -5.68
N SER A 285 -36.50 14.88 -4.99
CA SER A 285 -37.50 15.40 -4.06
C SER A 285 -38.11 14.23 -3.26
N GLY A 286 -38.59 14.47 -2.04
CA GLY A 286 -39.11 13.37 -1.20
C GLY A 286 -38.03 12.66 -0.38
N LEU A 287 -38.33 11.45 0.12
CA LEU A 287 -37.54 10.82 1.17
C LEU A 287 -36.11 10.46 0.74
N HIS A 288 -35.92 9.82 -0.42
CA HIS A 288 -34.58 9.48 -0.92
C HIS A 288 -33.70 10.74 -1.05
N TYR A 289 -34.23 11.84 -1.56
CA TYR A 289 -33.49 13.10 -1.65
C TYR A 289 -33.15 13.66 -0.25
N ALA A 290 -34.10 13.69 0.68
CA ALA A 290 -33.86 14.18 2.04
C ALA A 290 -32.81 13.36 2.80
N VAL A 291 -32.83 12.03 2.67
CA VAL A 291 -31.81 11.14 3.25
C VAL A 291 -30.44 11.39 2.61
N ALA A 292 -30.36 11.53 1.29
CA ALA A 292 -29.11 11.88 0.61
C ALA A 292 -28.56 13.26 1.05
N GLN A 293 -29.41 14.26 1.30
CA GLN A 293 -29.00 15.55 1.86
C GLN A 293 -28.45 15.42 3.30
N LYS A 294 -29.06 14.56 4.15
CA LYS A 294 -28.53 14.27 5.50
C LYS A 294 -27.17 13.56 5.46
N ILE A 295 -26.96 12.66 4.49
CA ILE A 295 -25.67 12.00 4.27
C ILE A 295 -24.63 13.01 3.73
N GLY A 296 -25.03 13.94 2.86
CA GLY A 296 -24.16 15.04 2.41
C GLY A 296 -23.73 15.97 3.54
N GLN A 297 -24.64 16.27 4.49
CA GLN A 297 -24.29 16.97 5.73
C GLN A 297 -23.33 16.15 6.59
N PHE A 298 -23.56 14.85 6.77
CA PHE A 298 -22.65 13.96 7.49
C PHE A 298 -21.23 13.96 6.88
N SER A 299 -21.11 13.86 5.55
CA SER A 299 -19.80 13.92 4.88
C SER A 299 -19.11 15.27 5.10
N THR A 300 -19.87 16.37 5.08
CA THR A 300 -19.36 17.72 5.37
C THR A 300 -18.89 17.86 6.83
N ASP A 301 -19.68 17.35 7.78
CA ASP A 301 -19.33 17.32 9.21
C ASP A 301 -18.09 16.46 9.47
N PHE A 302 -17.96 15.32 8.77
CA PHE A 302 -16.82 14.40 8.91
C PHE A 302 -15.54 14.98 8.30
N GLN A 303 -15.65 15.73 7.20
CA GLN A 303 -14.53 16.45 6.57
C GLN A 303 -14.04 17.66 7.39
N ALA A 304 -14.78 18.07 8.43
CA ALA A 304 -14.41 19.15 9.34
C ALA A 304 -13.54 18.69 10.55
N LEU A 305 -13.19 17.39 10.62
CA LEU A 305 -12.34 16.77 11.65
C LEU A 305 -10.85 16.77 11.29
#